data_AF-G0HHQ6-F1
#
_entry.id   AF-G0HHQ6-F1
#
_cell.length_a   1.000
_cell.length_b   1.000
_cell.length_c   1.000
_cell.angle_alpha   90.00
_cell.angle_beta   90.00
_cell.angle_gamma   90.00
#
_symmetry.space_group_name_H-M   'P 1'
#
loop_
_entity.id
_entity.type
_entity.pdbx_description
1 polymer ?
#
loop_
_entity_poly.entity_id
_entity_poly.type
_entity_poly.pdbx_seq_one_letter_code
_entity_poly.pdbx_strand_id
1 'polypeptide(L)'
;MLMLPVTSIGTSPSMAPSIVLTSTRRTRHASIRTQGATSNYKNLPDSECEPAGHGIGRSRGGLTTKIHHAVDGKGRPLAVVVTGGQRHDGVILPQVLADIRVPRVGGGRPRTCPDAVLADRAYGSRANRDYLRSRGIRAVIPEKKDQIATRKKRGSKGGRPPAFDAGVYRNRNVVERSFA
;
A
#
# COMPACT_ATOMS: atom_id res chain seq x y z
N MET A 1 28.15 -21.06 -47.37
CA MET A 1 28.71 -21.43 -46.06
C MET A 1 28.62 -20.23 -45.13
N LEU A 2 27.56 -20.19 -44.32
CA LEU A 2 27.50 -19.65 -42.95
C LEU A 2 26.06 -19.82 -42.46
N MET A 3 25.81 -21.01 -41.89
CA MET A 3 24.74 -21.27 -40.94
C MET A 3 25.13 -20.60 -39.62
N LEU A 4 24.24 -19.85 -38.98
CA LEU A 4 24.20 -19.62 -37.53
C LEU A 4 22.75 -19.27 -37.09
N PRO A 5 22.38 -19.51 -35.82
CA PRO A 5 21.27 -20.38 -35.48
C PRO A 5 20.01 -19.66 -34.99
N VAL A 6 18.89 -20.36 -35.12
CA VAL A 6 17.61 -20.08 -34.45
C VAL A 6 17.77 -20.31 -32.95
N THR A 7 17.77 -19.25 -32.15
CA THR A 7 17.63 -19.36 -30.69
C THR A 7 16.18 -19.20 -30.29
N SER A 8 15.53 -20.35 -30.07
CA SER A 8 14.35 -20.46 -29.22
C SER A 8 14.68 -19.93 -27.83
N ILE A 9 13.92 -18.93 -27.35
CA ILE A 9 13.95 -18.54 -25.93
C ILE A 9 12.52 -18.59 -25.38
N GLY A 10 12.18 -19.76 -24.86
CA GLY A 10 11.43 -19.99 -23.63
C GLY A 10 10.31 -19.01 -23.28
N THR A 11 9.09 -19.51 -23.45
CA THR A 11 7.90 -19.13 -22.67
C THR A 11 8.26 -19.08 -21.18
N SER A 12 8.51 -17.88 -20.65
CA SER A 12 8.73 -17.65 -19.22
C SER A 12 7.38 -17.34 -18.57
N PRO A 13 7.01 -18.01 -17.46
CA PRO A 13 5.70 -17.83 -16.84
C PRO A 13 5.63 -16.40 -16.29
N SER A 14 4.72 -15.62 -16.84
CA SER A 14 4.42 -14.25 -16.42
C SER A 14 4.17 -14.19 -14.91
N MET A 15 5.06 -13.55 -14.15
CA MET A 15 4.67 -12.97 -12.87
C MET A 15 3.53 -12.00 -13.16
N ALA A 16 2.33 -12.32 -12.68
CA ALA A 16 1.17 -11.45 -12.81
C ALA A 16 1.53 -10.06 -12.25
N PRO A 17 1.12 -8.95 -12.90
CA PRO A 17 1.40 -7.60 -12.42
C PRO A 17 0.78 -7.40 -11.03
N SER A 18 1.64 -7.60 -10.03
CA SER A 18 1.33 -7.46 -8.62
C SER A 18 1.82 -6.10 -8.15
N ILE A 19 0.95 -5.32 -7.51
CA ILE A 19 1.33 -4.01 -6.97
C ILE A 19 1.75 -4.18 -5.53
N VAL A 20 2.92 -3.66 -5.19
CA VAL A 20 3.38 -3.66 -3.82
C VAL A 20 3.19 -2.27 -3.22
N LEU A 21 2.53 -2.20 -2.06
CA LEU A 21 2.21 -0.96 -1.36
C LEU A 21 2.87 -0.90 0.03
N THR A 22 3.68 0.13 0.23
CA THR A 22 4.32 0.42 1.53
C THR A 22 4.00 1.85 1.96
N SER A 23 3.85 2.04 3.28
CA SER A 23 3.78 3.37 3.91
C SER A 23 5.07 3.62 4.69
N THR A 24 5.83 4.64 4.32
CA THR A 24 7.05 5.04 5.04
C THR A 24 6.86 6.41 5.67
N ARG A 25 7.24 6.54 6.94
CA ARG A 25 7.17 7.81 7.68
C ARG A 25 8.48 8.58 7.52
N ARG A 26 8.40 9.85 7.11
CA ARG A 26 9.55 10.76 7.08
C ARG A 26 9.42 11.81 8.18
N THR A 27 10.43 11.92 9.03
CA THR A 27 10.54 12.95 10.08
C THR A 27 11.56 13.99 9.65
N ARG A 28 11.24 15.29 9.76
CA ARG A 28 12.29 16.31 9.84
C ARG A 28 12.76 16.35 11.29
N HIS A 29 14.05 16.23 11.53
CA HIS A 29 14.63 16.42 12.86
C HIS A 29 14.40 17.89 13.26
N ALA A 30 13.40 18.13 14.12
CA ALA A 30 13.33 19.34 14.92
C ALA A 30 13.81 18.96 16.32
N SER A 31 14.89 19.59 16.77
CA SER A 31 15.42 19.41 18.11
C SER A 31 14.60 20.22 19.13
N ILE A 32 14.72 19.77 20.38
CA ILE A 32 14.34 20.39 21.65
C ILE A 32 12.98 20.00 22.24
N ARG A 33 13.10 19.54 23.49
CA ARG A 33 12.14 18.88 24.38
C ARG A 33 10.94 19.78 24.73
N THR A 34 9.76 19.19 24.76
CA THR A 34 8.80 19.34 25.86
C THR A 34 7.85 18.14 25.85
N GLN A 35 8.11 17.16 26.73
CA GLN A 35 7.09 16.20 27.14
C GLN A 35 6.07 16.97 27.97
N GLY A 36 4.81 17.04 27.54
CA GLY A 36 3.74 17.59 28.40
C GLY A 36 2.57 18.30 27.73
N ALA A 37 2.15 17.97 26.50
CA ALA A 37 0.90 18.50 25.96
C ALA A 37 -0.29 17.57 26.29
N THR A 38 -1.33 18.13 26.91
CA THR A 38 -2.62 17.47 27.17
C THR A 38 -3.33 17.08 25.85
N SER A 39 -4.35 16.23 25.98
CA SER A 39 -5.00 15.50 24.90
C SER A 39 -5.83 16.38 23.95
N ASN A 40 -5.21 17.16 23.06
CA ASN A 40 -5.96 17.69 21.89
C ASN A 40 -5.14 18.02 20.63
N TYR A 41 -3.84 17.69 20.54
CA TYR A 41 -3.02 18.11 19.39
C TYR A 41 -3.37 17.44 18.03
N LYS A 42 -4.30 16.47 18.00
CA LYS A 42 -4.77 15.80 16.78
C LYS A 42 -6.10 16.34 16.25
N ASN A 43 -6.87 17.04 17.08
CA ASN A 43 -8.12 17.65 16.67
C ASN A 43 -7.89 19.15 16.69
N LEU A 44 -7.97 19.78 15.53
CA LEU A 44 -8.07 21.23 15.50
C LEU A 44 -9.40 21.65 16.14
N PRO A 45 -9.50 22.86 16.73
CA PRO A 45 -10.81 23.44 17.01
C PRO A 45 -11.63 23.46 15.71
N ASP A 46 -12.95 23.29 15.78
CA ASP A 46 -13.83 23.17 14.60
C ASP A 46 -13.71 24.35 13.61
N SER A 47 -13.14 25.47 14.05
CA SER A 47 -12.82 26.68 13.29
C SER A 47 -11.54 26.60 12.44
N GLU A 48 -10.63 25.66 12.71
CA GLU A 48 -9.37 25.50 11.98
C GLU A 48 -9.34 24.15 11.23
N CYS A 49 -9.74 24.13 9.97
CA CYS A 49 -9.55 22.95 9.14
C CYS A 49 -8.12 22.93 8.59
N GLU A 50 -7.33 21.89 8.87
CA GLU A 50 -6.05 21.68 8.17
C GLU A 50 -6.37 21.54 6.67
N PRO A 51 -5.85 22.43 5.81
CA PRO A 51 -6.26 22.45 4.41
C PRO A 51 -5.89 21.12 3.74
N ALA A 52 -6.86 20.53 3.03
CA ALA A 52 -6.70 19.23 2.40
C ALA A 52 -5.51 19.24 1.42
N GLY A 53 -4.75 18.13 1.37
CA GLY A 53 -3.70 17.92 0.36
C GLY A 53 -2.30 18.44 0.67
N HIS A 54 -2.05 19.10 1.81
CA HIS A 54 -0.72 19.66 2.13
C HIS A 54 0.36 18.60 2.45
N GLY A 55 -0.03 17.34 2.69
CA GLY A 55 0.92 16.23 2.93
C GLY A 55 1.70 16.32 4.26
N ILE A 56 1.49 17.35 5.07
CA ILE A 56 2.11 17.56 6.38
C ILE A 56 1.07 17.30 7.47
N GLY A 57 1.54 16.77 8.59
CA GLY A 57 0.64 16.26 9.62
C GLY A 57 1.18 16.31 11.04
N ARG A 58 0.34 16.69 11.99
CA ARG A 58 0.73 16.82 13.41
C ARG A 58 0.83 15.46 14.12
N SER A 59 1.90 15.28 14.89
CA SER A 59 2.12 14.10 15.73
C SER A 59 2.78 14.48 17.06
N ARG A 60 2.85 13.53 18.01
CA ARG A 60 3.54 13.76 19.30
C ARG A 60 5.00 14.21 19.15
N GLY A 61 5.65 13.85 18.05
CA GLY A 61 7.04 14.21 17.74
C GLY A 61 7.16 15.41 16.78
N GLY A 62 6.13 16.24 16.66
CA GLY A 62 6.10 17.37 15.72
C GLY A 62 5.47 17.03 14.37
N LEU A 63 5.78 17.86 13.36
CA LEU A 63 5.24 17.75 12.00
C LEU A 63 5.87 16.58 11.26
N THR A 64 5.03 15.68 10.73
CA THR A 64 5.44 14.45 10.06
C THR A 64 4.62 14.18 8.81
N THR A 65 5.20 13.42 7.90
CA THR A 65 4.61 13.04 6.61
C THR A 65 4.75 11.54 6.40
N LYS A 66 3.82 10.96 5.64
CA LYS A 66 3.85 9.59 5.14
C LYS A 66 3.89 9.59 3.62
N ILE A 67 4.70 8.70 3.07
CA ILE A 67 4.76 8.42 1.65
C ILE A 67 4.15 7.04 1.45
N HIS A 68 3.06 6.97 0.69
CA HIS A 68 2.42 5.74 0.25
C HIS A 68 2.87 5.48 -1.18
N HIS A 69 3.67 4.43 -1.38
CA HIS A 69 4.30 4.14 -2.65
C HIS A 69 3.76 2.82 -3.21
N ALA A 70 3.26 2.85 -4.45
CA ALA A 70 2.93 1.67 -5.23
C ALA A 70 3.96 1.42 -6.32
N VAL A 71 4.42 0.17 -6.45
CA VAL A 71 5.35 -0.27 -7.52
C VAL A 71 4.79 -1.49 -8.23
N ASP A 72 5.22 -1.70 -9.48
CA ASP A 72 4.99 -2.95 -10.20
C ASP A 72 5.93 -4.07 -9.71
N GLY A 73 5.73 -5.30 -10.22
CA GLY A 73 6.57 -6.45 -9.87
C GLY A 73 8.05 -6.33 -10.30
N LYS A 74 8.41 -5.32 -11.11
CA LYS A 74 9.77 -5.02 -11.55
C LYS A 74 10.40 -3.86 -10.76
N GLY A 75 9.68 -3.29 -9.78
CA GLY A 75 10.15 -2.16 -8.99
C GLY A 75 9.94 -0.80 -9.64
N ARG A 76 9.16 -0.72 -10.73
CA ARG A 76 8.87 0.56 -11.37
C ARG A 76 7.79 1.29 -10.58
N PRO A 77 7.97 2.59 -10.28
CA PRO A 77 6.98 3.36 -9.56
C PRO A 77 5.70 3.53 -10.39
N LEU A 78 4.55 3.25 -9.76
CA LEU A 78 3.22 3.39 -10.38
C LEU A 78 2.41 4.53 -9.79
N ALA A 79 2.53 4.77 -8.48
CA ALA A 79 1.88 5.88 -7.80
C ALA A 79 2.61 6.23 -6.50
N VAL A 80 2.60 7.51 -6.15
CA VAL A 80 3.15 8.05 -4.91
C VAL A 80 2.15 9.04 -4.33
N VAL A 81 1.58 8.71 -3.17
CA VAL A 81 0.64 9.58 -2.45
C VAL A 81 1.29 10.04 -1.16
N VAL A 82 1.27 11.35 -0.92
CA VAL A 82 1.86 11.95 0.28
C VAL A 82 0.76 12.41 1.22
N THR A 83 0.82 11.99 2.49
CA THR A 83 -0.19 12.34 3.49
C THR A 83 0.43 12.83 4.79
N GLY A 84 -0.33 13.59 5.57
CA GLY A 84 0.09 13.96 6.92
C GLY A 84 0.30 12.72 7.81
N GLY A 85 1.32 12.73 8.66
CA GLY A 85 1.75 11.54 9.41
C GLY A 85 0.72 10.95 10.38
N GLN A 86 -0.32 11.71 10.76
CA GLN A 86 -1.46 11.26 11.53
C GLN A 86 -2.46 10.40 10.74
N ARG A 87 -2.43 10.45 9.40
CA ARG A 87 -3.35 9.70 8.55
C ARG A 87 -3.15 8.20 8.72
N HIS A 88 -4.26 7.47 8.81
CA HIS A 88 -4.24 6.02 8.95
C HIS A 88 -3.99 5.37 7.59
N ASP A 89 -2.98 4.51 7.51
CA ASP A 89 -2.49 3.94 6.25
C ASP A 89 -3.60 3.21 5.49
N GLY A 90 -4.44 2.46 6.21
CA GLY A 90 -5.54 1.72 5.62
C GLY A 90 -6.52 2.59 4.82
N VAL A 91 -6.69 3.87 5.12
CA VAL A 91 -7.65 4.73 4.41
C VAL A 91 -7.11 5.20 3.05
N ILE A 92 -5.80 5.16 2.86
CA ILE A 92 -5.12 5.71 1.68
C ILE A 92 -5.06 4.71 0.52
N LEU A 93 -5.32 3.42 0.77
CA LEU A 93 -5.27 2.37 -0.25
C LEU A 93 -6.12 2.70 -1.51
N PRO A 94 -7.39 3.12 -1.41
CA PRO A 94 -8.19 3.44 -2.59
C PRO A 94 -7.62 4.62 -3.38
N GLN A 95 -7.04 5.62 -2.70
CA GLN A 95 -6.43 6.78 -3.35
C GLN A 95 -5.20 6.37 -4.14
N VAL A 96 -4.29 5.59 -3.55
CA VAL A 96 -3.09 5.11 -4.27
C VAL A 96 -3.49 4.27 -5.48
N LEU A 97 -4.51 3.42 -5.35
CA LEU A 97 -4.99 2.61 -6.45
C LEU A 97 -5.72 3.40 -7.54
N ALA A 98 -6.25 4.58 -7.24
CA ALA A 98 -6.90 5.44 -8.22
C ALA A 98 -5.87 6.11 -9.15
N ASP A 99 -4.69 6.42 -8.63
CA ASP A 99 -3.58 7.07 -9.35
C ASP A 99 -2.84 6.14 -10.30
N ILE A 100 -3.05 4.82 -10.18
CA ILE A 100 -2.34 3.84 -11.00
C ILE A 100 -2.84 3.86 -12.45
N ARG A 101 -1.90 4.10 -13.36
CA ARG A 101 -2.10 4.08 -14.81
C ARG A 101 -0.90 3.40 -15.48
N VAL A 102 -1.10 2.21 -16.03
CA VAL A 102 -0.06 1.48 -16.77
C VAL A 102 -0.37 1.52 -18.27
N PRO A 103 0.43 2.19 -19.10
CA PRO A 103 0.27 2.19 -20.55
C PRO A 103 0.35 0.78 -21.14
N ARG A 104 -0.38 0.55 -22.24
CA ARG A 104 -0.31 -0.71 -22.99
C ARG A 104 0.62 -0.55 -24.19
N VAL A 105 1.40 -1.59 -24.47
CA VAL A 105 2.13 -1.71 -25.73
C VAL A 105 1.08 -1.95 -26.83
N GLY A 106 1.02 -1.07 -27.84
CA GLY A 106 0.03 -1.12 -28.91
C GLY A 106 -1.15 -0.13 -28.78
N GLY A 107 -1.13 0.76 -27.79
CA GLY A 107 -2.17 1.80 -27.62
C GLY A 107 -3.42 1.33 -26.85
N GLY A 108 -4.41 2.23 -26.74
CA GLY A 108 -5.66 1.99 -26.00
C GLY A 108 -5.65 2.43 -24.54
N ARG A 109 -6.75 2.13 -23.81
CA ARG A 109 -6.95 2.58 -22.42
C ARG A 109 -5.90 1.97 -21.48
N PRO A 110 -5.22 2.79 -20.64
CA PRO A 110 -4.28 2.29 -19.64
C PRO A 110 -4.90 1.24 -18.72
N ARG A 111 -4.10 0.27 -18.27
CA ARG A 111 -4.52 -0.63 -17.19
C ARG A 111 -4.57 0.14 -15.88
N THR A 112 -5.70 0.04 -15.19
CA THR A 112 -5.95 0.71 -13.90
C THR A 112 -6.27 -0.27 -12.77
N CYS A 113 -6.57 -1.53 -13.11
CA CYS A 113 -6.85 -2.60 -12.17
C CYS A 113 -5.71 -3.63 -12.21
N PRO A 114 -4.93 -3.77 -11.13
CA PRO A 114 -3.91 -4.82 -11.01
C PRO A 114 -4.53 -6.18 -10.71
N ASP A 115 -3.77 -7.25 -10.98
CA ASP A 115 -4.25 -8.62 -10.75
C ASP A 115 -4.12 -9.00 -9.26
N ALA A 116 -3.08 -8.48 -8.59
CA ALA A 116 -2.89 -8.64 -7.15
C ALA A 116 -2.32 -7.38 -6.49
N VAL A 117 -2.62 -7.20 -5.21
CA VAL A 117 -2.03 -6.17 -4.34
C VAL A 117 -1.36 -6.85 -3.15
N LEU A 118 -0.05 -6.66 -3.03
CA LEU A 118 0.76 -7.01 -1.88
C LEU A 118 0.89 -5.75 -1.04
N ALA A 119 0.43 -5.79 0.20
CA ALA A 119 0.50 -4.60 1.04
C ALA A 119 0.77 -4.97 2.49
N ASP A 120 1.29 -4.01 3.24
CA ASP A 120 1.51 -4.17 4.66
C ASP A 120 0.21 -4.45 5.42
N ARG A 121 0.36 -5.10 6.57
CA ARG A 121 -0.73 -5.43 7.51
C ARG A 121 -1.64 -4.23 7.83
N ALA A 122 -1.11 -3.02 7.83
CA ALA A 122 -1.88 -1.80 8.11
C ALA A 122 -3.04 -1.58 7.10
N TYR A 123 -2.88 -2.07 5.87
CA TYR A 123 -3.87 -2.03 4.81
C TYR A 123 -4.90 -3.17 4.88
N GLY A 124 -4.76 -4.13 5.80
CA GLY A 124 -5.61 -5.32 5.93
C GLY A 124 -6.96 -5.08 6.60
N SER A 125 -7.57 -3.91 6.46
CA SER A 125 -8.92 -3.66 7.00
C SER A 125 -9.98 -4.43 6.21
N ARG A 126 -11.14 -4.71 6.83
CA ARG A 126 -12.27 -5.34 6.14
C ARG A 126 -12.73 -4.50 4.94
N ALA A 127 -12.88 -3.18 5.15
CA ALA A 127 -13.24 -2.24 4.09
C ALA A 127 -12.29 -2.31 2.88
N ASN A 128 -10.98 -2.41 3.12
CA ASN A 128 -10.00 -2.53 2.04
C ASN A 128 -10.09 -3.88 1.32
N ARG A 129 -10.32 -4.97 2.05
CA ARG A 129 -10.54 -6.28 1.43
C ARG A 129 -11.79 -6.30 0.57
N ASP A 130 -12.88 -5.68 1.05
CA ASP A 130 -14.14 -5.57 0.31
C ASP A 130 -13.96 -4.68 -0.93
N TYR A 131 -13.22 -3.57 -0.82
CA TYR A 131 -12.85 -2.71 -1.96
C TYR A 131 -11.97 -3.41 -3.01
N LEU A 132 -11.00 -4.23 -2.57
CA LEU A 132 -10.18 -5.01 -3.51
C LEU A 132 -11.02 -6.10 -4.19
N ARG A 133 -11.90 -6.77 -3.43
CA ARG A 133 -12.80 -7.81 -3.95
C ARG A 133 -13.79 -7.24 -4.97
N SER A 134 -14.38 -6.08 -4.72
CA SER A 134 -15.33 -5.45 -5.65
C SER A 134 -14.69 -5.07 -6.99
N ARG A 135 -13.37 -4.88 -7.01
CA ARG A 135 -12.58 -4.65 -8.24
C ARG A 135 -11.93 -5.90 -8.82
N GLY A 136 -12.20 -7.08 -8.26
CA GLY A 136 -11.62 -8.34 -8.72
C GLY A 136 -10.11 -8.48 -8.44
N ILE A 137 -9.56 -7.71 -7.50
CA ILE A 137 -8.13 -7.67 -7.21
C ILE A 137 -7.79 -8.65 -6.09
N ARG A 138 -6.80 -9.54 -6.32
CA ARG A 138 -6.34 -10.47 -5.28
C ARG A 138 -5.57 -9.72 -4.20
N ALA A 139 -6.03 -9.81 -2.95
CA ALA A 139 -5.38 -9.17 -1.81
C ALA A 139 -4.38 -10.12 -1.12
N VAL A 140 -3.08 -9.84 -1.24
CA VAL A 140 -1.98 -10.55 -0.54
C VAL A 140 -1.50 -9.69 0.62
N ILE A 141 -2.34 -9.59 1.64
CA ILE A 141 -2.12 -8.77 2.82
C ILE A 141 -2.18 -9.69 4.04
N PRO A 142 -1.27 -9.59 5.02
CA PRO A 142 -1.38 -10.39 6.24
C PRO A 142 -2.50 -9.85 7.15
N GLU A 143 -3.19 -10.74 7.85
CA GLU A 143 -4.17 -10.36 8.87
C GLU A 143 -3.49 -9.72 10.10
N LYS A 144 -4.24 -8.86 10.80
CA LYS A 144 -3.85 -8.35 12.12
C LYS A 144 -4.07 -9.43 13.20
N LYS A 145 -3.16 -9.51 14.17
CA LYS A 145 -3.27 -10.48 15.29
C LYS A 145 -4.61 -10.35 16.02
N ASP A 146 -5.05 -9.12 16.26
CA ASP A 146 -6.32 -8.85 16.96
C ASP A 146 -7.52 -9.31 16.13
N GLN A 147 -7.50 -9.11 14.81
CA GLN A 147 -8.56 -9.60 13.92
C GLN A 147 -8.64 -11.14 13.95
N ILE A 148 -7.49 -11.83 13.95
CA ILE A 148 -7.43 -13.28 14.08
C ILE A 148 -8.01 -13.71 15.44
N ALA A 149 -7.63 -13.04 16.53
CA ALA A 149 -8.11 -13.35 17.87
C ALA A 149 -9.62 -13.12 18.00
N THR A 150 -10.13 -11.98 17.55
CA THR A 150 -11.57 -11.67 17.54
C THR A 150 -12.36 -12.66 16.68
N ARG A 151 -11.82 -13.05 15.53
CA ARG A 151 -12.43 -14.07 14.67
C ARG A 151 -12.52 -15.42 15.39
N LYS A 152 -11.42 -15.88 16.00
CA LYS A 152 -11.37 -17.13 16.76
C LYS A 152 -12.33 -17.11 17.96
N LYS A 153 -12.39 -16.00 18.71
CA LYS A 153 -13.33 -15.80 19.83
C LYS A 153 -14.80 -15.94 19.43
N ARG A 154 -15.14 -15.61 18.19
CA ARG A 154 -16.51 -15.75 17.65
C ARG A 154 -16.86 -17.17 17.19
N GLY A 155 -15.91 -18.11 17.22
CA GLY A 155 -16.14 -19.49 16.80
C GLY A 155 -16.69 -19.59 15.37
N SER A 156 -17.77 -20.36 15.18
CA SER A 156 -18.46 -20.52 13.90
C SER A 156 -18.96 -19.21 13.29
N LYS A 157 -19.34 -18.22 14.12
CA LYS A 157 -19.78 -16.88 13.67
C LYS A 157 -18.62 -15.98 13.20
N GLY A 158 -17.37 -16.41 13.38
CA GLY A 158 -16.18 -15.67 12.95
C GLY A 158 -15.93 -15.72 11.43
N GLY A 159 -16.47 -16.72 10.74
CA GLY A 159 -16.25 -16.92 9.31
C GLY A 159 -14.83 -17.39 8.93
N ARG A 160 -14.63 -17.57 7.63
CA ARG A 160 -13.39 -18.10 7.05
C ARG A 160 -12.24 -17.07 7.11
N PRO A 161 -11.01 -17.47 7.47
CA PRO A 161 -9.85 -16.59 7.36
C PRO A 161 -9.67 -16.11 5.91
N PRO A 162 -9.37 -14.82 5.70
CA PRO A 162 -8.85 -14.31 4.42
C PRO A 162 -7.73 -15.17 3.83
N ALA A 163 -7.78 -15.38 2.51
CA ALA A 163 -6.67 -16.01 1.80
C ALA A 163 -5.41 -15.14 1.90
N PHE A 164 -4.29 -15.75 2.27
CA PHE A 164 -2.98 -15.12 2.35
C PHE A 164 -1.92 -16.06 1.77
N ASP A 165 -1.08 -15.52 0.89
CA ASP A 165 -0.03 -16.26 0.20
C ASP A 165 1.33 -15.73 0.67
N ALA A 166 1.97 -16.49 1.56
CA ALA A 166 3.24 -16.10 2.17
C ALA A 166 4.39 -16.09 1.14
N GLY A 167 4.33 -16.95 0.10
CA GLY A 167 5.33 -17.01 -0.95
C GLY A 167 5.30 -15.74 -1.79
N VAL A 168 4.12 -15.35 -2.27
CA VAL A 168 3.93 -14.11 -3.02
C VAL A 168 4.25 -12.90 -2.14
N TYR A 169 3.90 -12.91 -0.85
CA TYR A 169 4.17 -11.80 0.06
C TYR A 169 5.67 -11.48 0.23
N ARG A 170 6.58 -12.44 0.05
CA ARG A 170 8.04 -12.20 0.09
C ARG A 170 8.48 -11.19 -0.96
N ASN A 171 7.77 -11.08 -2.07
CA ASN A 171 8.06 -10.13 -3.14
C ASN A 171 7.78 -8.67 -2.75
N ARG A 172 7.24 -8.39 -1.55
CA ARG A 172 7.06 -7.01 -1.10
C ARG A 172 8.37 -6.21 -0.99
N ASN A 173 9.52 -6.90 -0.86
CA ASN A 173 10.84 -6.27 -0.83
C ASN A 173 11.16 -5.46 -2.11
N VAL A 174 10.41 -5.69 -3.20
CA VAL A 174 10.54 -4.92 -4.45
C VAL A 174 10.34 -3.42 -4.22
N VAL A 175 9.49 -2.99 -3.26
CA VAL A 175 9.31 -1.56 -2.94
C VAL A 175 10.54 -0.98 -2.27
N GLU A 176 11.14 -1.70 -1.33
CA GLU A 176 12.31 -1.17 -0.61
C GLU A 176 13.48 -0.94 -1.58
N ARG A 177 13.60 -1.80 -2.60
CA ARG A 177 14.59 -1.65 -3.68
C ARG A 177 14.26 -0.55 -4.68
N SER A 178 13.01 -0.08 -4.78
CA SER A 178 12.66 0.98 -5.74
C SER A 178 13.03 2.39 -5.25
N PHE A 179 13.39 2.53 -3.98
CA PHE A 179 13.90 3.78 -3.41
C PHE A 179 15.43 3.92 -3.56
N ALA A 180 16.12 2.89 -4.04
CA ALA A 180 17.57 2.83 -4.19
C ALA A 180 18.06 3.38 -5.54
#